data_AF-A0A8H9KGG6-F1
#
_entry.id   AF-A0A8H9KGG6-F1
#
_cell.length_a   1.000
_cell.length_b   1.000
_cell.length_c   1.000
_cell.angle_alpha   90.00
_cell.angle_beta   90.00
_cell.angle_gamma   90.00
#
_symmetry.space_group_name_H-M   'P 1'
#
loop_
_entity.id
_entity.type
_entity.pdbx_description
1 polymer ?
#
loop_
_entity_poly.entity_id
_entity_poly.type
_entity_poly.pdbx_seq_one_letter_code
_entity_poly.pdbx_strand_id
1 'polypeptide(L)'
;MGDEGYLGKNLHQRLEQMGYTLWTPYRKNMKNAQKHNKHYLMALRRTIESDFSLLSYYNAENNRARSLAGFQERLEVTILAYNMAYCLERFN
;
A
#
# COMPACT_ATOMS: atom_id res chain seq x y z
N MET A 1 -3.68 -1.49 7.29
CA MET A 1 -4.61 -0.89 6.32
C MET A 1 -4.94 -1.97 5.31
N GLY A 2 -6.20 -2.36 5.23
CA GLY A 2 -6.67 -3.39 4.30
C GLY A 2 -8.07 -3.02 3.86
N ASP A 3 -8.47 -3.50 2.69
CA ASP A 3 -9.86 -3.38 2.28
C ASP A 3 -10.61 -4.55 2.91
N GLU A 4 -11.39 -4.28 3.96
CA GLU A 4 -12.11 -5.32 4.73
C GLU A 4 -12.97 -6.22 3.83
N GLY A 5 -13.46 -5.69 2.70
CA GLY A 5 -14.24 -6.44 1.72
C GLY A 5 -13.50 -7.61 1.05
N TYR A 6 -12.17 -7.63 1.09
CA TYR A 6 -11.34 -8.69 0.49
C TYR A 6 -10.74 -9.64 1.54
N LEU A 7 -11.01 -9.43 2.82
CA LEU A 7 -10.53 -10.28 3.91
C LEU A 7 -11.55 -11.37 4.24
N GLY A 8 -11.12 -12.63 4.20
CA GLY A 8 -11.94 -13.74 4.70
C GLY A 8 -12.21 -13.60 6.21
N LYS A 9 -13.43 -13.96 6.64
CA LYS A 9 -13.89 -13.85 8.05
C LYS A 9 -12.90 -14.45 9.06
N ASN A 10 -12.31 -15.59 8.73
CA ASN A 10 -11.33 -16.28 9.58
C ASN A 10 -10.04 -15.48 9.76
N LEU A 11 -9.56 -14.82 8.71
CA LEU A 11 -8.34 -13.99 8.79
C LEU A 11 -8.60 -12.72 9.58
N HIS A 12 -9.77 -12.11 9.41
CA HIS A 12 -10.17 -10.95 10.21
C HIS A 12 -10.17 -11.28 11.71
N GLN A 13 -10.84 -12.37 12.10
CA GLN A 13 -10.92 -12.80 13.50
C GLN A 13 -9.53 -13.12 14.09
N ARG A 14 -8.63 -13.72 13.30
CA ARG A 14 -7.26 -13.99 13.75
C ARG A 14 -6.46 -12.71 13.97
N LEU A 15 -6.61 -11.72 13.09
CA LEU A 15 -5.94 -10.43 13.23
C LEU A 15 -6.42 -9.68 14.47
N GLU A 16 -7.73 -9.71 14.74
CA GLU A 16 -8.29 -9.15 15.98
C GLU A 16 -7.76 -9.85 17.23
N GLN A 17 -7.67 -11.19 17.23
CA GLN A 17 -7.07 -11.96 18.33
C GLN A 17 -5.60 -11.61 18.58
N MET A 18 -4.87 -11.22 17.54
CA MET A 18 -3.49 -10.75 17.63
C MET A 18 -3.37 -9.28 18.05
N GLY A 19 -4.50 -8.59 18.29
CA GLY A 19 -4.54 -7.18 18.69
C GLY A 19 -4.42 -6.20 17.52
N TYR A 20 -4.56 -6.65 16.28
CA TYR A 20 -4.56 -5.76 15.12
C TYR A 20 -5.95 -5.19 14.86
N THR A 21 -6.03 -3.87 14.76
CA THR A 21 -7.23 -3.19 14.26
C THR A 21 -7.06 -2.91 12.77
N LEU A 22 -7.94 -3.50 11.96
CA LEU A 22 -8.07 -3.12 10.56
C LEU A 22 -8.87 -1.83 10.48
N TRP A 23 -8.33 -0.86 9.74
CA TRP A 23 -9.01 0.40 9.48
C TRP A 23 -9.31 0.49 7.98
N THR A 24 -10.60 0.56 7.66
CA THR A 24 -11.11 0.79 6.32
C THR A 24 -11.85 2.14 6.30
N PRO A 25 -11.56 3.02 5.34
CA PRO A 25 -12.22 4.31 5.25
C PRO A 25 -13.71 4.13 4.90
N TYR A 26 -14.55 4.98 5.45
CA TYR A 26 -15.96 5.03 5.10
C TYR A 26 -16.14 5.72 3.75
N ARG A 27 -17.13 5.26 2.97
CA ARG A 27 -17.54 5.96 1.74
C ARG A 27 -18.08 7.34 2.08
N LYS A 28 -17.90 8.32 1.19
CA LYS A 28 -18.28 9.73 1.42
C LYS A 28 -19.75 9.92 1.83
N ASN A 29 -20.65 9.05 1.37
CA ASN A 29 -22.08 9.07 1.66
C ASN A 29 -22.50 8.31 2.93
N MET A 30 -21.56 7.69 3.66
CA MET A 30 -21.87 6.98 4.91
C MET A 30 -22.01 7.95 6.09
N LYS A 31 -22.92 7.64 7.01
CA LYS A 31 -23.10 8.41 8.24
C LYS A 31 -21.80 8.45 9.04
N ASN A 32 -21.44 9.62 9.57
CA ASN A 32 -20.21 9.87 10.32
C ASN A 32 -18.89 9.69 9.55
N ALA A 33 -18.90 9.60 8.22
CA ALA A 33 -17.68 9.43 7.41
C ALA A 33 -16.60 10.47 7.71
N GLN A 34 -16.97 11.74 7.93
CA GLN A 34 -15.98 12.79 8.27
C GLN A 34 -15.30 12.57 9.63
N LYS A 35 -16.00 11.99 10.61
CA LYS A 35 -15.43 11.70 11.94
C LYS A 35 -14.56 10.44 11.91
N HIS A 36 -14.97 9.43 11.15
CA HIS A 36 -14.24 8.16 11.00
C HIS A 36 -12.99 8.30 10.12
N ASN A 37 -13.10 9.03 9.02
CA ASN A 37 -12.02 9.24 8.05
C ASN A 37 -11.05 10.31 8.51
N LYS A 38 -10.26 10.00 9.54
CA LYS A 38 -9.21 10.90 10.04
C LYS A 38 -8.27 11.28 8.91
N HIS A 39 -8.03 12.58 8.74
CA HIS A 39 -7.23 13.12 7.64
C HIS A 39 -5.84 12.48 7.55
N TYR A 40 -5.14 12.33 8.68
CA TYR A 40 -3.82 11.70 8.74
C TYR A 40 -3.83 10.24 8.25
N LEU A 41 -4.83 9.43 8.65
CA LEU A 41 -4.95 8.04 8.19
C LEU A 41 -5.21 7.97 6.68
N MET A 42 -5.98 8.92 6.15
CA MET A 42 -6.22 9.00 4.71
C MET A 42 -4.98 9.44 3.93
N ALA A 43 -4.18 10.35 4.47
CA ALA A 43 -2.92 10.75 3.87
C ALA A 43 -1.92 9.58 3.84
N LEU A 44 -1.76 8.88 4.97
CA LEU A 44 -0.91 7.70 5.06
C LEU A 44 -1.36 6.59 4.09
N ARG A 45 -2.68 6.34 3.98
CA ARG A 45 -3.22 5.39 3.00
C ARG A 45 -2.86 5.79 1.56
N ARG A 46 -3.05 7.07 1.19
CA ARG A 46 -2.71 7.57 -0.14
C ARG A 46 -1.24 7.40 -0.48
N THR A 47 -0.33 7.64 0.48
CA THR A 47 1.10 7.39 0.30
C THR A 47 1.35 5.92 -0.03
N ILE A 48 0.83 5.01 0.79
CA ILE A 48 0.99 3.56 0.59
C ILE A 48 0.42 3.12 -0.77
N GLU A 49 -0.80 3.54 -1.12
CA GLU A 49 -1.43 3.20 -2.41
C GLU A 49 -0.64 3.74 -3.61
N SER A 50 -0.06 4.94 -3.49
CA SER A 50 0.80 5.52 -4.51
C SER A 50 2.06 4.68 -4.69
N ASP A 51 2.71 4.27 -3.60
CA ASP A 51 3.91 3.43 -3.62
C ASP A 51 3.63 2.05 -4.22
N PHE A 52 2.47 1.43 -3.93
CA PHE A 52 2.08 0.16 -4.55
C PHE A 52 1.75 0.31 -6.04
N SER A 53 1.04 1.38 -6.41
CA SER A 53 0.71 1.66 -7.82
C SER A 53 1.98 1.81 -8.66
N LEU A 54 3.00 2.43 -8.07
CA LEU A 54 4.32 2.55 -8.65
C LEU A 54 5.00 1.19 -8.87
N LEU A 55 5.00 0.32 -7.86
CA LEU A 55 5.57 -1.03 -7.99
C LEU A 55 4.89 -1.80 -9.12
N SER A 56 3.57 -1.70 -9.25
CA SER A 56 2.84 -2.28 -10.39
C SER A 56 3.22 -1.63 -11.73
N TYR A 57 3.38 -0.31 -11.80
CA TYR A 57 3.82 0.40 -13.02
C TYR A 57 5.17 -0.11 -13.54
N TYR A 58 6.13 -0.34 -12.64
CA TYR A 58 7.43 -0.92 -12.95
C TYR A 58 7.43 -2.46 -13.03
N ASN A 59 6.25 -3.08 -13.07
CA ASN A 59 6.07 -4.51 -13.25
C ASN A 59 6.76 -5.36 -12.17
N ALA A 60 6.84 -4.84 -10.94
CA ALA A 60 7.47 -5.52 -9.80
C ALA A 60 6.77 -6.84 -9.44
N GLU A 61 5.46 -6.94 -9.72
CA GLU A 61 4.67 -8.17 -9.57
C GLU A 61 5.15 -9.33 -10.44
N ASN A 62 5.78 -9.04 -11.59
CA ASN A 62 6.36 -10.03 -12.49
C ASN A 62 7.87 -10.22 -12.25
N ASN A 63 8.30 -10.11 -11.00
CA ASN A 63 9.67 -10.41 -10.61
C ASN A 63 9.92 -11.94 -10.61
N ARG A 64 10.51 -12.44 -11.70
CA ARG A 64 10.80 -13.86 -11.95
C ARG A 64 12.19 -14.30 -11.48
N ALA A 65 12.81 -13.58 -10.55
CA ALA A 65 14.09 -14.00 -9.99
C ALA A 65 13.99 -15.39 -9.35
N ARG A 66 15.01 -16.22 -9.55
CA ARG A 66 15.06 -17.60 -9.04
C ARG A 66 15.72 -17.72 -7.67
N SER A 67 16.05 -16.59 -7.05
CA SER A 67 16.65 -16.51 -5.72
C SER A 67 16.03 -15.33 -4.95
N LEU A 68 16.03 -15.42 -3.61
CA LEU A 68 15.57 -14.34 -2.75
C LEU A 68 16.40 -13.06 -2.96
N ALA A 69 17.72 -13.21 -3.07
CA ALA A 69 18.63 -12.10 -3.33
C ALA A 69 18.30 -11.40 -4.67
N GLY A 70 18.13 -12.16 -5.75
CA GLY A 70 17.78 -11.59 -7.05
C GLY A 70 16.38 -10.97 -7.07
N PHE A 71 15.45 -11.50 -6.26
CA PHE A 71 14.13 -10.89 -6.10
C PHE A 71 14.25 -9.54 -5.41
N GLN A 72 15.00 -9.48 -4.30
CA GLN A 72 15.27 -8.25 -3.56
C GLN A 72 15.98 -7.21 -4.42
N GLU A 73 17.07 -7.56 -5.11
CA GLU A 73 17.82 -6.66 -5.99
C GLU A 73 16.91 -6.03 -7.05
N ARG A 74 16.05 -6.83 -7.68
CA ARG A 74 15.12 -6.31 -8.71
C ARG A 74 14.09 -5.34 -8.13
N LEU A 75 13.60 -5.59 -6.91
CA LEU A 75 12.72 -4.64 -6.22
C LEU A 75 13.46 -3.34 -5.88
N GLU A 76 14.68 -3.44 -5.35
CA GLU A 76 15.50 -2.28 -4.99
C GLU A 76 15.81 -1.41 -6.22
N VAL A 77 16.19 -2.03 -7.34
CA VAL A 77 16.42 -1.31 -8.61
C VAL A 77 15.17 -0.61 -9.11
N THR A 78 14.00 -1.26 -9.04
CA THR A 78 12.72 -0.64 -9.40
C THR A 78 12.42 0.59 -8.54
N ILE A 79 12.59 0.48 -7.22
CA ILE A 79 12.36 1.59 -6.28
C ILE A 79 13.37 2.73 -6.52
N LEU A 80 14.64 2.39 -6.75
CA LEU A 80 15.70 3.37 -7.04
C LEU A 80 15.43 4.12 -8.35
N ALA A 81 15.06 3.43 -9.43
CA ALA A 81 14.75 4.03 -10.72
C ALA A 81 13.63 5.06 -10.61
N TYR A 82 12.58 4.75 -9.85
CA TYR A 82 11.52 5.71 -9.55
C TYR A 82 12.03 6.93 -8.79
N ASN A 83 12.74 6.72 -7.68
CA ASN A 83 13.21 7.84 -6.85
C ASN A 83 14.10 8.78 -7.65
N MET A 84 14.92 8.25 -8.56
CA MET A 84 15.71 9.07 -9.49
C MET A 84 14.82 9.87 -10.45
N ALA A 85 13.83 9.24 -11.09
CA ALA A 85 12.89 9.93 -11.98
C ALA A 85 12.11 11.03 -11.24
N TYR A 86 11.61 10.74 -10.04
CA TYR A 86 10.92 11.70 -9.19
C TYR A 86 11.79 12.90 -8.82
N CYS A 87 13.04 12.66 -8.41
CA CYS A 87 13.98 13.73 -8.10
C CYS A 87 14.26 14.59 -9.34
N LEU A 88 14.41 13.99 -10.52
CA LEU A 88 14.63 14.74 -11.76
C LEU A 88 13.41 15.58 -12.14
N GLU A 89 12.20 15.07 -12.00
CA GLU A 89 10.96 15.83 -12.31
C GLU A 89 10.68 16.95 -11.32
N ARG A 90 11.09 16.78 -10.05
CA ARG A 90 10.78 17.73 -8.97
C ARG A 90 11.81 18.85 -8.81
N PHE A 91 13.05 18.62 -9.25
CA PHE A 91 14.16 19.58 -9.11
C PHE A 91 14.68 20.14 -10.43
N ASN A 92 14.04 19.82 -11.56
CA ASN A 92 14.11 20.61 -12.80
C ASN A 92 12.98 21.64 -12.82
#